data_AF-A0AAW9I7R7-F1
#
_entry.id   AF-A0AAW9I7R7-F1
#
_cell.length_a   1.000
_cell.length_b   1.000
_cell.length_c   1.000
_cell.angle_alpha   90.00
_cell.angle_beta   90.00
_cell.angle_gamma   90.00
#
_symmetry.space_group_name_H-M   'P 1'
#
loop_
_entity.id
_entity.type
_entity.pdbx_description
1 polymer ?
#
loop_
_entity_poly.entity_id
_entity_poly.type
_entity_poly.pdbx_seq_one_letter_code
_entity_poly.pdbx_strand_id
1 'polypeptide(L)'
;CDSCEVAVEEEINKLQGIINIEADHNNVMVIVTYENELCNDDNIKLAIKNSGFSSSNNMLIKVLSLSIVVISMFFLGNNPLIGSNTSFTSIETSFIMLFVLGFFTSFHCVGMCGGILLTQTINKDENINDKKSSFKIALLYNGGRIISYTIIGG
;
A
#
# COMPACT_ATOMS: atom_id res chain seq x y z
N CYS A 1 -8.89 1.53 -9.23
CA CYS A 1 -9.57 2.39 -8.26
C CYS A 1 -9.79 3.72 -8.96
N ASP A 2 -10.90 4.42 -8.68
CA ASP A 2 -11.22 5.68 -9.37
C ASP A 2 -10.09 6.71 -9.20
N SER A 3 -9.54 6.85 -8.00
CA SER A 3 -8.38 7.73 -7.75
C SER A 3 -7.13 7.34 -8.55
N CYS A 4 -6.99 6.07 -8.90
CA CYS A 4 -5.89 5.54 -9.72
C CYS A 4 -6.09 5.92 -11.19
N GLU A 5 -7.33 5.93 -11.68
CA GLU A 5 -7.66 6.38 -13.04
C GLU A 5 -7.34 7.85 -13.18
N VAL A 6 -7.89 8.68 -12.29
CA VAL A 6 -7.66 10.14 -12.29
C VAL A 6 -6.16 10.45 -12.24
N ALA A 7 -5.39 9.78 -11.38
CA ALA A 7 -3.95 10.01 -11.30
C ALA A 7 -3.19 9.67 -12.60
N VAL A 8 -3.63 8.64 -13.33
CA VAL A 8 -3.02 8.27 -14.62
C VAL A 8 -3.45 9.26 -15.70
N GLU A 9 -4.72 9.65 -15.74
CA GLU A 9 -5.25 10.63 -16.68
C GLU A 9 -4.58 12.00 -16.51
N GLU A 10 -4.38 12.46 -15.28
CA GLU A 10 -3.69 13.71 -14.96
C GLU A 10 -2.24 13.72 -15.43
N GLU A 11 -1.48 12.63 -15.26
CA GLU A 11 -0.09 12.55 -15.74
C GLU A 11 -0.01 12.51 -17.27
N ILE A 12 -0.92 11.78 -17.95
CA ILE A 12 -0.94 11.72 -19.41
C ILE A 12 -1.40 13.07 -20.00
N ASN A 13 -2.33 13.78 -19.37
CA ASN A 13 -2.79 15.12 -19.80
C ASN A 13 -1.68 16.19 -19.78
N LYS A 14 -0.57 15.97 -19.08
CA LYS A 14 0.60 16.88 -19.11
C LYS A 14 1.37 16.79 -20.42
N LEU A 15 1.18 15.72 -21.19
CA LEU A 15 1.81 15.55 -22.51
C LEU A 15 1.13 16.44 -23.53
N GLN A 16 1.92 17.00 -24.43
CA GLN A 16 1.39 17.84 -25.51
C GLN A 16 0.87 16.95 -26.65
N GLY A 17 -0.26 17.35 -27.26
CA GLY A 17 -0.85 16.61 -28.39
C GLY A 17 -1.84 15.49 -28.00
N ILE A 18 -2.29 15.45 -26.75
CA ILE A 18 -3.35 14.54 -26.33
C ILE A 18 -4.73 15.13 -26.66
N ILE A 19 -5.61 14.32 -27.26
CA ILE A 19 -6.95 14.69 -27.70
C ILE A 19 -8.01 14.16 -26.72
N ASN A 20 -7.86 12.90 -26.30
CA ASN A 20 -8.76 12.26 -25.35
C ASN A 20 -8.02 11.19 -24.54
N ILE A 21 -8.41 11.02 -23.28
CA ILE A 21 -7.89 9.98 -22.38
C ILE A 21 -9.07 9.42 -21.60
N GLU A 22 -9.16 8.10 -21.51
CA GLU A 22 -10.11 7.40 -20.67
C GLU A 22 -9.42 6.20 -20.03
N ALA A 23 -9.27 6.24 -18.71
CA ALA A 23 -8.72 5.15 -17.92
C ALA A 23 -9.84 4.33 -17.30
N ASP A 24 -9.75 3.00 -17.43
CA ASP A 24 -10.67 2.03 -16.85
C ASP A 24 -9.90 1.04 -15.97
N HIS A 25 -10.07 1.17 -14.66
CA HIS A 25 -9.45 0.34 -13.66
C HIS A 25 -10.12 -1.00 -13.49
N ASN A 26 -11.39 -1.15 -13.87
CA ASN A 26 -12.10 -2.42 -13.84
C ASN A 26 -11.53 -3.35 -14.92
N ASN A 27 -11.29 -2.79 -16.10
CA ASN A 27 -10.69 -3.51 -17.22
C ASN A 27 -9.15 -3.46 -17.26
N VAL A 28 -8.52 -2.66 -16.39
CA VAL A 28 -7.06 -2.45 -16.34
C VAL A 28 -6.53 -1.96 -17.69
N MET A 29 -7.19 -0.96 -18.26
CA MET A 29 -6.87 -0.40 -19.58
C MET A 29 -6.89 1.13 -19.56
N VAL A 30 -6.11 1.74 -20.45
CA VAL A 30 -6.12 3.19 -20.68
C VAL A 30 -6.18 3.41 -22.18
N ILE A 31 -7.19 4.13 -22.63
CA ILE A 31 -7.40 4.48 -24.04
C ILE A 31 -6.96 5.92 -24.23
N VAL A 32 -5.95 6.14 -25.08
CA VAL A 32 -5.40 7.48 -25.36
C VAL A 32 -5.52 7.76 -26.84
N THR A 33 -6.13 8.89 -27.19
CA THR A 33 -6.14 9.43 -28.55
C THR A 33 -5.21 10.63 -28.59
N TYR A 34 -4.22 10.60 -29.47
CA TYR A 34 -3.19 11.64 -29.56
C TYR A 34 -2.76 11.90 -31.00
N GLU A 35 -2.15 13.06 -31.22
CA GLU A 35 -1.60 13.46 -32.51
C GLU A 35 -0.16 12.95 -32.66
N ASN A 36 0.09 12.13 -33.70
CA ASN A 36 1.38 11.46 -33.94
C ASN A 36 2.56 12.42 -34.17
N GLU A 37 2.32 13.69 -34.50
CA GLU A 37 3.39 14.68 -34.69
C GLU A 37 3.93 15.24 -33.36
N LEU A 38 3.12 15.20 -32.30
CA LEU A 38 3.42 15.84 -31.00
C LEU A 38 3.65 14.83 -29.88
N CYS A 39 3.10 13.62 -29.99
CA CYS A 39 3.24 12.57 -28.98
C CYS A 39 3.48 11.19 -29.61
N ASN A 40 4.05 10.28 -28.82
CA ASN A 40 4.38 8.92 -29.22
C ASN A 40 4.13 7.96 -28.04
N ASP A 41 3.95 6.67 -28.34
CA ASP A 41 3.74 5.58 -27.40
C ASP A 41 4.76 5.57 -26.25
N ASP A 42 6.02 5.86 -26.53
CA ASP A 42 7.08 5.84 -25.52
C ASP A 42 6.89 6.95 -24.46
N ASN A 43 6.41 8.13 -24.87
CA ASN A 43 6.11 9.23 -23.95
C ASN A 43 4.91 8.87 -23.06
N ILE A 44 3.90 8.21 -23.62
CA ILE A 44 2.71 7.74 -22.88
C ILE A 44 3.11 6.65 -21.87
N LYS A 45 3.91 5.66 -22.29
CA LYS A 45 4.44 4.63 -21.38
C LYS A 45 5.28 5.23 -20.26
N LEU A 46 6.05 6.28 -20.55
CA LEU A 46 6.83 7.00 -19.54
C LEU A 46 5.92 7.74 -18.56
N ALA A 47 4.87 8.43 -19.04
CA ALA A 47 3.89 9.10 -18.19
C ALA A 47 3.16 8.11 -17.26
N ILE A 48 2.74 6.95 -17.77
CA ILE A 48 2.16 5.86 -16.97
C ILE A 48 3.16 5.34 -15.92
N LYS A 49 4.45 5.30 -16.26
CA LYS A 49 5.50 4.92 -15.30
C LYS A 49 5.69 5.97 -14.21
N ASN A 50 5.60 7.25 -14.56
CA ASN A 50 5.73 8.37 -13.64
C ASN A 50 4.53 8.47 -12.67
N SER A 51 3.32 8.06 -13.08
CA SER A 51 2.18 7.91 -12.17
C SER A 51 2.30 6.72 -11.21
N GLY A 52 3.39 5.94 -11.27
CA GLY A 52 3.67 4.83 -10.37
C GLY A 52 3.13 3.48 -10.83
N PHE A 53 2.54 3.42 -12.02
CA PHE A 53 2.07 2.19 -12.63
C PHE A 53 3.10 1.61 -13.59
N SER A 54 2.94 0.34 -13.96
CA SER A 54 3.79 -0.25 -14.98
C SER A 54 2.92 -0.93 -16.01
N SER A 55 3.05 -0.50 -17.26
CA SER A 55 2.49 -1.18 -18.43
C SER A 55 3.22 -2.52 -18.72
N SER A 56 4.31 -2.82 -17.99
CA SER A 56 5.07 -4.06 -18.13
C SER A 56 4.78 -5.04 -16.99
N ASN A 57 4.49 -6.29 -17.36
CA ASN A 57 4.09 -7.38 -16.47
C ASN A 57 5.30 -7.92 -15.67
N ASN A 58 5.89 -7.10 -14.81
CA ASN A 58 6.96 -7.52 -13.89
C ASN A 58 6.41 -8.19 -12.61
N MET A 59 5.30 -8.94 -12.74
CA MET A 59 4.63 -9.65 -11.65
C MET A 59 5.55 -10.72 -11.02
N LEU A 60 6.43 -11.33 -11.82
CA LEU A 60 7.36 -12.37 -11.39
C LEU A 60 8.35 -11.91 -10.31
N ILE A 61 8.91 -10.70 -10.42
CA ILE A 61 9.91 -10.18 -9.46
C ILE A 61 9.26 -9.82 -8.12
N LYS A 62 8.03 -9.28 -8.15
CA LYS A 62 7.26 -8.92 -6.95
C LYS A 62 6.76 -10.15 -6.16
N VAL A 63 6.41 -11.24 -6.86
CA VAL A 63 5.97 -12.50 -6.20
C VAL A 63 7.16 -13.26 -5.61
N LEU A 64 8.33 -13.22 -6.27
CA LEU A 64 9.55 -13.87 -5.78
C LEU A 64 10.06 -13.25 -4.46
N SER A 65 10.00 -11.91 -4.34
CA SER A 65 10.45 -11.22 -3.12
C SER A 65 9.58 -11.53 -1.91
N LEU A 66 8.26 -11.67 -2.10
CA LEU A 66 7.34 -12.06 -1.02
C LEU A 66 7.52 -13.52 -0.60
N SER A 67 7.80 -14.40 -1.57
CA SER A 67 8.01 -15.84 -1.32
C SER A 67 9.28 -16.10 -0.49
N ILE A 68 10.35 -15.32 -0.68
CA ILE A 68 11.59 -15.44 0.11
C ILE A 68 11.33 -15.22 1.61
N VAL A 69 10.45 -14.28 1.97
CA VAL A 69 10.16 -13.94 3.38
C VAL A 69 9.35 -15.04 4.05
N VAL A 70 8.40 -15.65 3.34
CA VAL A 70 7.60 -16.77 3.86
C VAL A 70 8.47 -18.02 4.03
N ILE A 71 9.36 -18.29 3.08
CA ILE A 71 10.26 -19.44 3.13
C ILE A 71 11.28 -19.29 4.27
N SER A 72 11.84 -18.10 4.50
CA SER A 72 12.77 -17.87 5.61
C SER A 72 12.11 -18.03 6.98
N MET A 73 10.86 -17.58 7.13
CA MET A 73 10.06 -17.75 8.34
C MET A 73 9.77 -19.24 8.63
N PHE A 74 9.42 -20.01 7.59
CA PHE A 74 9.17 -21.46 7.71
C PHE A 74 10.44 -22.24 8.05
N PHE A 75 11.58 -21.86 7.45
CA PHE A 75 12.85 -22.53 7.72
C PHE A 75 13.37 -22.25 9.14
N LEU A 76 13.15 -21.05 9.68
CA LEU A 76 13.49 -20.74 11.08
C LEU A 76 12.67 -21.57 12.08
N GLY A 77 11.40 -21.87 11.78
CA GLY A 77 10.53 -22.66 12.66
C GLY A 77 10.85 -24.16 12.69
N ASN A 78 11.45 -24.70 11.62
CA ASN A 78 11.65 -26.15 11.46
C ASN A 78 13.09 -26.62 11.70
N ASN A 79 14.05 -25.72 11.94
CA ASN A 79 15.43 -26.12 12.20
C ASN A 79 15.66 -26.45 13.69
N PRO A 80 16.16 -27.66 14.02
CA PRO A 80 16.43 -28.06 15.41
C PRO A 80 17.59 -27.31 16.08
N LEU A 81 18.24 -26.38 15.37
CA LEU A 81 19.20 -25.42 15.95
C LEU A 81 18.54 -24.38 16.86
N ILE A 82 17.21 -24.26 16.83
CA ILE A 82 16.39 -23.34 17.64
C ILE A 82 15.53 -24.09 18.69
N GLY A 83 16.09 -25.14 19.29
CA GLY A 83 15.58 -25.68 20.55
C GLY A 83 14.38 -26.63 20.41
N SER A 84 14.64 -27.89 20.76
CA SER A 84 13.61 -28.87 21.09
C SER A 84 12.67 -28.34 22.19
N ASN A 85 11.36 -28.49 21.99
CA ASN A 85 10.34 -28.52 23.04
C ASN A 85 10.50 -27.46 24.15
N THR A 86 10.32 -26.18 23.84
CA THR A 86 10.05 -25.20 24.88
C THR A 86 8.59 -24.80 24.80
N SER A 87 7.84 -25.21 25.82
CA SER A 87 6.64 -24.49 26.24
C SER A 87 6.93 -22.99 26.17
N PHE A 88 5.94 -22.21 25.73
CA PHE A 88 5.97 -20.75 25.52
C PHE A 88 6.30 -19.91 26.79
N THR A 89 6.86 -20.53 27.83
CA THR A 89 6.96 -20.05 29.21
C THR A 89 8.41 -19.86 29.68
N SER A 90 9.43 -20.25 28.92
CA SER A 90 10.84 -19.98 29.26
C SER A 90 11.55 -19.29 28.10
N ILE A 91 11.26 -18.00 28.00
CA ILE A 91 11.88 -17.02 27.09
C ILE A 91 13.34 -16.80 27.56
N GLU A 92 14.26 -17.67 27.15
CA GLU A 92 15.65 -17.23 26.94
C GLU A 92 15.71 -16.58 25.55
N THR A 93 15.12 -15.41 25.41
CA THR A 93 15.15 -14.68 24.15
C THR A 93 16.46 -13.93 24.03
N SER A 94 17.30 -14.38 23.09
CA SER A 94 18.29 -13.49 22.48
C SER A 94 17.61 -12.21 22.01
N PHE A 95 18.26 -11.05 22.15
CA PHE A 95 17.77 -9.75 21.67
C PHE A 95 17.33 -9.79 20.20
N ILE A 96 17.94 -10.68 19.39
CA ILE A 96 17.55 -10.94 18.00
C ILE A 96 16.10 -11.42 17.90
N MET A 97 15.65 -12.32 18.78
CA MET A 97 14.30 -12.88 18.72
C MET A 97 13.24 -11.82 19.07
N LEU A 98 13.50 -11.01 20.11
CA LEU A 98 12.64 -9.88 20.46
C LEU A 98 12.58 -8.84 19.33
N PHE A 99 13.72 -8.58 18.67
CA PHE A 99 13.77 -7.68 17.51
C PHE A 99 12.93 -8.21 16.34
N VAL A 100 13.07 -9.50 15.99
CA VAL A 100 12.30 -10.12 14.91
C VAL A 100 10.80 -10.11 15.22
N LEU A 101 10.40 -10.46 16.44
CA LEU A 101 9.00 -10.46 16.87
C LEU A 101 8.41 -9.04 16.89
N GLY A 102 9.19 -8.05 17.36
CA GLY A 102 8.83 -6.63 17.27
C GLY A 102 8.70 -6.14 15.82
N PHE A 103 9.59 -6.58 14.93
CA PHE A 103 9.55 -6.25 13.51
C PHE A 103 8.28 -6.80 12.85
N PHE A 104 7.94 -8.07 13.06
CA PHE A 104 6.73 -8.66 12.48
C PHE A 104 5.43 -8.05 13.05
N THR A 105 5.39 -7.76 14.36
CA THR A 105 4.22 -7.09 14.97
C THR A 105 4.04 -5.65 14.50
N SER A 106 5.10 -4.96 14.08
CA SER A 106 4.99 -3.60 13.51
C SER A 106 4.17 -3.55 12.21
N PHE A 107 4.22 -4.60 11.38
CA PHE A 107 3.38 -4.68 10.17
C PHE A 107 1.89 -4.75 10.50
N HIS A 108 1.51 -5.36 11.63
CA HIS A 108 0.13 -5.35 12.09
C HIS A 108 -0.35 -3.93 12.38
N CYS A 109 0.52 -3.09 12.96
CA CYS A 109 0.21 -1.68 13.23
C CYS A 109 0.01 -0.88 11.93
N VAL A 110 0.91 -1.03 10.95
CA VAL A 110 0.80 -0.32 9.67
C VAL A 110 -0.39 -0.84 8.85
N GLY A 111 -0.56 -2.15 8.78
CA GLY A 111 -1.62 -2.80 8.02
C GLY A 111 -3.02 -2.52 8.57
N MET A 112 -3.23 -2.72 9.87
CA MET A 112 -4.54 -2.50 10.48
C MET A 112 -4.75 -1.02 10.79
N CYS A 113 -3.86 -0.42 11.58
CA CYS A 113 -4.09 0.93 12.09
C CYS A 113 -3.94 1.98 11.00
N GLY A 114 -2.89 1.84 10.18
CA GLY A 114 -2.61 2.72 9.05
C GLY A 114 -3.61 2.53 7.92
N GLY A 115 -3.97 1.27 7.60
CA GLY A 115 -4.97 0.97 6.57
C GLY A 115 -6.33 1.61 6.83
N ILE A 116 -6.87 1.44 8.05
CA ILE A 116 -8.17 2.02 8.43
C ILE A 116 -8.16 3.55 8.37
N LEU A 117 -7.06 4.20 8.76
CA LEU A 117 -6.92 5.65 8.69
C LEU A 117 -6.88 6.13 7.22
N LEU A 118 -6.11 5.46 6.37
CA LEU A 118 -5.94 5.82 4.97
C LEU A 118 -7.25 5.69 4.17
N THR A 119 -7.99 4.59 4.36
CA THR A 119 -9.28 4.39 3.69
C THR A 119 -10.32 5.43 4.10
N GLN A 120 -10.27 5.95 5.33
CA GLN A 120 -11.17 7.02 5.77
C GLN A 120 -10.83 8.39 5.15
N THR A 121 -9.59 8.60 4.72
CA THR A 121 -9.16 9.85 4.08
C THR A 121 -9.31 9.83 2.56
N ILE A 122 -9.36 8.66 1.92
CA ILE A 122 -9.28 8.55 0.45
C ILE A 122 -10.61 8.87 -0.27
N ASN A 123 -11.75 8.80 0.42
CA ASN A 123 -13.07 8.82 -0.20
C ASN A 123 -13.93 10.03 0.25
N LYS A 124 -13.30 11.16 0.56
CA LYS A 124 -14.01 12.35 1.05
C LYS A 124 -13.84 13.50 0.07
N ASP A 125 -14.98 13.92 -0.46
CA ASP A 125 -15.20 14.87 -1.56
C ASP A 125 -14.21 16.05 -1.62
N GLU A 126 -13.85 16.34 -2.86
CA GLU A 126 -12.82 17.26 -3.38
C GLU A 126 -13.07 18.75 -3.07
N ASN A 127 -13.96 19.09 -2.15
CA ASN A 127 -14.29 20.47 -1.83
C ASN A 127 -13.84 20.87 -0.42
N ILE A 128 -12.83 21.76 -0.41
CA ILE A 128 -12.42 22.72 0.63
C ILE A 128 -11.09 22.39 1.34
N ASN A 129 -9.95 22.78 0.76
CA ASN A 129 -8.72 23.23 1.46
C ASN A 129 -8.37 22.53 2.81
N ASP A 130 -8.16 21.22 2.79
CA ASP A 130 -8.74 20.36 3.83
C ASP A 130 -7.77 19.78 4.88
N LYS A 131 -6.83 20.59 5.35
CA LYS A 131 -5.99 20.24 6.52
C LYS A 131 -6.84 19.96 7.77
N LYS A 132 -8.05 20.54 7.81
CA LYS A 132 -9.02 20.43 8.91
C LYS A 132 -9.81 19.12 8.87
N SER A 133 -10.21 18.61 7.69
CA SER A 133 -10.91 17.31 7.62
C SER A 133 -9.99 16.15 7.95
N SER A 134 -8.74 16.16 7.47
CA SER A 134 -7.73 15.15 7.81
C SER A 134 -7.46 15.13 9.32
N PHE A 135 -7.36 16.30 9.96
CA PHE A 135 -7.22 16.39 11.41
C PHE A 135 -8.46 15.85 12.16
N LYS A 136 -9.66 16.13 11.67
CA LYS A 136 -10.92 15.63 12.25
C LYS A 136 -11.01 14.10 12.16
N ILE A 137 -10.64 13.52 11.01
CA ILE A 137 -10.62 12.06 10.80
C ILE A 137 -9.63 11.40 11.77
N ALA A 138 -8.41 11.96 11.88
CA ALA A 138 -7.42 11.47 12.83
C ALA A 138 -7.92 11.53 14.28
N LEU A 139 -8.59 12.62 14.67
CA LEU A 139 -9.12 12.79 16.03
C LEU A 139 -10.27 11.82 16.34
N LEU A 140 -11.20 11.62 15.40
CA LEU A 140 -12.29 10.65 15.54
C LEU A 140 -11.77 9.22 15.63
N TYR A 141 -10.79 8.87 14.79
CA TYR A 141 -10.19 7.53 14.79
C TYR A 141 -9.45 7.23 16.10
N ASN A 142 -8.60 8.15 16.57
CA ASN A 142 -7.89 7.99 17.84
C ASN A 142 -8.85 8.05 19.04
N GLY A 143 -9.87 8.91 19.00
CA GLY A 143 -10.92 8.96 20.03
C GLY A 143 -11.71 7.66 20.12
N GLY A 144 -12.11 7.08 18.98
CA GLY A 144 -12.80 5.79 18.93
C GLY A 144 -11.98 4.65 19.55
N ARG A 145 -10.66 4.66 19.34
CA ARG A 145 -9.73 3.69 19.97
C ARG A 145 -9.71 3.83 21.48
N ILE A 146 -9.53 5.06 21.99
CA ILE A 146 -9.51 5.33 23.43
C ILE A 146 -10.81 4.86 24.06
N ILE A 147 -11.96 5.28 23.50
CA ILE A 147 -13.28 4.90 24.00
C ILE A 147 -13.47 3.38 23.97
N SER A 148 -13.09 2.71 22.88
CA SER A 148 -13.22 1.25 22.77
C SER A 148 -12.36 0.52 23.79
N TYR A 149 -11.12 0.97 24.00
CA TYR A 149 -10.22 0.39 25.00
C TYR A 149 -10.70 0.65 26.42
N THR A 150 -11.29 1.81 26.71
CA THR A 150 -11.92 2.09 28.01
C THR A 150 -13.18 1.23 28.23
N ILE A 151 -14.03 1.06 27.23
CA ILE A 151 -15.27 0.28 27.38
C ILE A 151 -14.98 -1.22 27.53
N ILE A 152 -14.07 -1.76 26.72
CA ILE A 152 -13.75 -3.20 26.71
C ILE A 152 -12.74 -3.55 27.81
N GLY A 153 -11.75 -2.69 28.04
CA GLY A 153 -10.66 -2.92 28.99
C GLY A 153 -10.98 -2.50 30.42
N GLY A 154 -11.92 -1.58 30.63
CA GLY A 154 -12.22 -0.98 31.93
C GLY A 154 -11.20 0.06 32.35
#